data_AF-F9VXB2-F1
#
_entry.id   AF-F9VXB2-F1
#
_cell.length_a   1.000
_cell.length_b   1.000
_cell.length_c   1.000
_cell.angle_alpha   90.00
_cell.angle_beta   90.00
_cell.angle_gamma   90.00
#
_symmetry.space_group_name_H-M   'P 1'
#
loop_
_entity.id
_entity.type
_entity.pdbx_description
1 polymer ?
#
loop_
_entity_poly.entity_id
_entity_poly.type
_entity_poly.pdbx_seq_one_letter_code
_entity_poly.pdbx_strand_id
1 'polypeptide(L)'
;MSVVQAYILIQTEVGRAALAAATIAEISGVASSEEVSGPYDVIVRVDAADATQLTENVVPQIQKVDGITRTLTCSVVGNTRGSRFPGPGVGADVHGS
;
A
#
# COMPACT_ATOMS: atom_id res chain seq x y z
N MET A 1 10.84 11.65 14.82
CA MET A 1 11.00 10.83 13.61
C MET A 1 9.62 10.37 13.21
N SER A 2 9.15 10.73 12.02
CA SER A 2 7.82 10.32 11.54
C SER A 2 7.94 8.91 10.98
N VAL A 3 7.27 7.95 11.62
CA VAL A 3 7.20 6.58 11.14
C VAL A 3 5.96 6.48 10.26
N VAL A 4 6.14 6.06 9.01
CA VAL A 4 5.04 5.82 8.07
C VAL A 4 4.61 4.37 8.22
N GLN A 5 3.33 4.18 8.45
CA GLN A 5 2.72 2.86 8.49
C GLN A 5 1.98 2.61 7.18
N ALA A 6 2.00 1.39 6.68
CA ALA A 6 1.17 0.98 5.58
C ALA A 6 0.57 -0.41 5.83
N TYR A 7 -0.55 -0.65 5.16
CA TYR A 7 -1.19 -1.96 5.11
C TYR A 7 -1.11 -2.47 3.68
N ILE A 8 -0.65 -3.70 3.54
CA ILE A 8 -0.55 -4.38 2.25
C ILE A 8 -1.51 -5.55 2.30
N LEU A 9 -2.52 -5.51 1.44
CA LEU A 9 -3.47 -6.60 1.25
C LEU A 9 -3.00 -7.46 0.09
N ILE A 10 -2.89 -8.76 0.34
CA ILE A 10 -2.30 -9.71 -0.58
C ILE A 10 -3.30 -10.81 -0.86
N GLN A 11 -3.48 -11.08 -2.15
CA GLN A 11 -4.24 -12.22 -2.62
C GLN A 11 -3.24 -13.23 -3.19
N THR A 12 -3.33 -14.45 -2.69
CA THR A 12 -2.46 -15.56 -3.04
C THR A 12 -3.24 -16.63 -3.79
N GLU A 13 -2.54 -17.63 -4.29
CA GLU A 13 -3.19 -18.86 -4.75
C GLU A 13 -3.81 -19.63 -3.58
N VAL A 14 -4.86 -20.41 -3.87
CA VAL A 14 -5.55 -21.23 -2.87
C VAL A 14 -4.55 -22.17 -2.20
N GLY A 15 -4.43 -22.05 -0.87
CA GLY A 15 -3.52 -22.87 -0.05
C GLY A 15 -2.08 -22.36 0.04
N ARG A 16 -1.74 -21.20 -0.55
CA ARG A 16 -0.42 -20.55 -0.42
C ARG A 16 -0.36 -19.46 0.66
N ALA A 17 -1.50 -19.06 1.22
CA ALA A 17 -1.62 -17.97 2.18
C ALA A 17 -0.65 -18.08 3.37
N ALA A 18 -0.63 -19.23 4.05
CA ALA A 18 0.24 -19.48 5.20
C ALA A 18 1.74 -19.37 4.84
N LEU A 19 2.15 -19.91 3.70
CA LEU A 19 3.54 -19.84 3.23
C LEU A 19 3.94 -18.42 2.84
N ALA A 20 3.05 -17.71 2.15
CA ALA A 20 3.28 -16.31 1.78
C ALA A 20 3.39 -15.43 3.04
N ALA A 21 2.48 -15.58 4.01
CA ALA A 21 2.54 -14.86 5.27
C ALA A 21 3.85 -15.13 6.03
N ALA A 22 4.25 -16.39 6.16
CA ALA A 22 5.52 -16.75 6.82
C ALA A 22 6.74 -16.15 6.12
N THR A 23 6.79 -16.21 4.79
CA THR A 23 7.89 -15.63 4.00
C THR A 23 7.94 -14.11 4.13
N ILE A 24 6.78 -13.46 4.15
CA ILE A 24 6.69 -12.01 4.28
C ILE A 24 7.06 -11.56 5.70
N ALA A 25 6.75 -12.35 6.73
CA ALA A 25 7.15 -12.06 8.11
C ALA A 25 8.68 -11.91 8.28
N GLU A 26 9.47 -12.58 7.42
CA GLU A 26 10.94 -12.51 7.45
C GLU A 26 11.50 -11.25 6.75
N ILE A 27 10.66 -10.48 6.04
CA ILE A 27 11.07 -9.27 5.34
C ILE A 27 11.35 -8.13 6.32
N SER A 28 12.53 -7.52 6.19
CA SER A 28 12.91 -6.34 6.96
C SER A 28 11.99 -5.15 6.66
N GLY A 29 11.30 -4.65 7.67
CA GLY A 29 10.30 -3.58 7.56
C GLY A 29 8.85 -4.05 7.70
N VAL A 30 8.62 -5.36 7.76
CA VAL A 30 7.33 -5.94 8.14
C VAL A 30 7.20 -5.96 9.66
N ALA A 31 6.13 -5.36 10.16
CA ALA A 31 5.79 -5.32 11.57
C ALA A 31 4.89 -6.50 11.99
N SER A 32 4.00 -6.94 11.10
CA SER A 32 3.17 -8.14 11.27
C SER A 32 2.68 -8.65 9.92
N SER A 33 2.48 -9.96 9.80
CA SER A 33 1.79 -10.59 8.67
C SER A 33 0.80 -11.61 9.21
N GLU A 34 -0.47 -11.45 8.87
CA GLU A 34 -1.55 -12.31 9.37
C GLU A 34 -2.32 -12.87 8.18
N GLU A 35 -2.52 -14.19 8.19
CA GLU A 35 -3.45 -14.85 7.28
C GLU A 35 -4.88 -14.54 7.74
N VAL A 36 -5.74 -14.10 6.82
CA VAL A 36 -7.12 -13.73 7.13
C VAL A 36 -8.08 -14.51 6.26
N SER A 37 -9.20 -14.93 6.85
CA SER A 37 -10.32 -15.51 6.10
C SER A 37 -11.18 -14.39 5.52
N GLY A 38 -10.76 -13.80 4.40
CA GLY A 38 -11.42 -12.69 3.72
C GLY A 38 -11.35 -12.77 2.19
N PRO A 39 -11.68 -11.70 1.46
CA PRO A 39 -11.46 -11.64 0.00
C PRO A 39 -9.97 -11.57 -0.37
N TYR A 40 -9.13 -11.29 0.62
CA TYR A 40 -7.69 -11.39 0.58
C TYR A 40 -7.27 -12.49 1.53
N ASP A 41 -6.14 -13.12 1.24
CA ASP A 41 -5.63 -14.23 2.02
C ASP A 41 -4.67 -13.77 3.12
N VAL A 42 -3.93 -12.67 2.89
CA VAL A 42 -2.92 -12.17 3.83
C VAL A 42 -2.99 -10.65 3.97
N ILE A 43 -2.92 -10.17 5.20
CA ILE A 43 -2.77 -8.75 5.52
C ILE A 43 -1.43 -8.54 6.21
N VAL A 44 -0.66 -7.58 5.69
CA VAL A 44 0.67 -7.27 6.18
C VAL A 44 0.71 -5.83 6.65
N ARG A 45 1.21 -5.62 7.87
CA ARG A 45 1.51 -4.31 8.44
C ARG A 45 3.00 -4.06 8.35
N VAL A 46 3.36 -2.89 7.85
CA VAL A 46 4.74 -2.49 7.57
C VAL A 46 5.00 -1.12 8.17
N ASP A 47 6.14 -0.98 8.82
CA ASP A 47 6.59 0.25 9.45
C ASP A 47 7.89 0.70 8.77
N ALA A 48 7.89 1.89 8.17
CA ALA A 48 9.06 2.44 7.48
C ALA A 48 9.30 3.89 7.88
N ALA A 49 10.53 4.38 7.65
CA ALA A 49 10.87 5.78 7.86
C ALA A 49 10.21 6.71 6.82
N ASP A 50 9.90 6.19 5.62
CA ASP A 50 9.34 6.96 4.51
C ASP A 50 8.46 6.08 3.60
N ALA A 51 7.48 6.69 2.92
CA ALA A 51 6.60 6.00 1.98
C ALA A 51 7.36 5.48 0.74
N THR A 52 8.40 6.19 0.31
CA THR A 52 9.26 5.80 -0.82
C THR A 52 10.01 4.51 -0.50
N GLN A 53 10.59 4.40 0.69
CA GLN A 53 11.26 3.19 1.17
C GLN A 53 10.32 1.98 1.17
N LEU A 54 9.07 2.20 1.57
CA LEU A 54 8.05 1.15 1.54
C LEU A 54 7.79 0.65 0.11
N THR A 55 7.60 1.57 -0.83
CA THR A 55 7.23 1.26 -2.21
C THR A 55 8.39 0.72 -3.04
N GLU A 56 9.63 1.14 -2.76
CA GLU A 56 10.82 0.75 -3.52
C GLU A 56 11.59 -0.44 -2.91
N ASN A 57 11.50 -0.68 -1.59
CA ASN A 57 12.19 -1.79 -0.95
C ASN A 57 11.25 -2.93 -0.53
N VAL A 58 10.17 -2.61 0.19
CA VAL A 58 9.32 -3.65 0.80
C VAL A 58 8.35 -4.26 -0.22
N VAL A 59 7.65 -3.43 -1.01
CA VAL A 59 6.68 -3.90 -2.02
C VAL A 59 7.31 -4.84 -3.05
N PRO A 60 8.50 -4.57 -3.63
CA PRO A 60 9.11 -5.47 -4.61
C PRO A 60 9.57 -6.79 -3.99
N GLN A 61 9.93 -6.81 -2.70
CA GLN A 61 10.25 -8.06 -2.01
C GLN A 61 9.02 -8.92 -1.79
N ILE A 62 7.91 -8.30 -1.39
CA ILE A 62 6.62 -8.98 -1.27
C ILE A 62 6.19 -9.53 -2.63
N GLN A 63 6.22 -8.73 -3.70
CA GLN A 63 5.83 -9.18 -5.04
C GLN A 63 6.67 -10.33 -5.61
N LYS A 64 7.88 -10.58 -5.07
CA LYS A 64 8.72 -11.72 -5.44
C LYS A 64 8.36 -13.02 -4.72
N VAL A 65 7.48 -12.97 -3.71
CA VAL A 65 7.03 -14.16 -2.99
C VAL A 65 6.18 -15.02 -3.91
N ASP A 66 6.54 -16.30 -4.01
CA ASP A 66 5.83 -17.26 -4.84
C ASP A 66 4.39 -17.46 -4.38
N GLY A 67 3.46 -17.41 -5.35
CA GLY A 67 2.03 -17.60 -5.09
C GLY A 67 1.26 -16.32 -4.80
N ILE A 68 1.87 -15.13 -4.92
CA ILE A 68 1.12 -13.86 -4.92
C ILE A 68 0.48 -13.62 -6.30
N THR A 69 -0.84 -13.44 -6.29
CA THR A 69 -1.64 -13.14 -7.48
C THR A 69 -1.92 -11.64 -7.59
N ARG A 70 -2.18 -10.97 -6.46
CA ARG A 70 -2.44 -9.53 -6.39
C ARG A 70 -1.91 -8.93 -5.09
N THR A 71 -1.49 -7.68 -5.19
CA THR A 71 -0.97 -6.90 -4.06
C THR A 71 -1.55 -5.49 -4.12
N LEU A 72 -2.11 -5.01 -3.01
CA LEU A 72 -2.64 -3.66 -2.88
C LEU A 72 -1.97 -2.99 -1.69
N THR A 73 -1.22 -1.91 -1.97
CA THR A 73 -0.50 -1.16 -0.93
C THR A 73 -1.30 0.09 -0.57
N CYS A 74 -1.70 0.19 0.70
CA CYS A 74 -2.35 1.37 1.26
C CYS A 74 -1.40 2.02 2.27
N SER A 75 -0.69 3.06 1.86
CA SER A 75 0.07 3.91 2.79
C SER A 75 -0.87 4.75 3.63
N VAL A 76 -0.61 4.84 4.93
CA VAL A 76 -1.40 5.68 5.84
C VAL A 76 -1.05 7.14 5.54
N VAL A 77 -1.96 7.84 4.88
CA VAL A 77 -1.80 9.27 4.59
C VAL A 77 -1.97 10.05 5.89
N GLY A 78 -0.85 10.47 6.47
CA GLY A 78 -0.83 11.44 7.56
C GLY A 78 -1.32 12.79 7.04
N ASN A 79 -2.64 13.04 7.13
CA ASN A 79 -3.35 14.30 6.98
C ASN A 79 -2.51 15.49 6.43
N THR A 80 -2.18 15.47 5.14
CA THR A 80 -1.85 16.69 4.40
C THR A 80 -3.17 17.35 4.02
N ARG A 81 -3.76 18.10 4.97
CA ARG A 81 -4.73 19.15 4.62
C ARG A 81 -3.98 20.15 3.75
N GLY A 82 -4.10 20.05 2.44
CA GLY A 82 -3.60 21.09 1.54
C GLY A 82 -2.97 20.63 0.23
N SER A 83 -3.62 19.75 -0.53
CA SER A 83 -3.48 19.80 -1.99
C SER A 83 -4.80 20.29 -2.58
N ARG A 84 -4.95 21.62 -2.50
CA ARG A 84 -5.73 22.50 -3.37
C ARG A 84 -6.34 21.74 -4.56
N PHE A 85 -7.65 21.53 -4.52
CA PHE A 85 -8.44 21.38 -5.74
C PHE A 85 -8.32 22.69 -6.54
N PRO A 86 -7.81 22.70 -7.78
CA PRO A 86 -8.25 23.70 -8.72
C PRO A 86 -9.69 23.33 -9.10
N GLY A 87 -10.67 23.97 -8.44
CA GLY A 87 -12.05 23.94 -8.89
C GLY A 87 -12.18 24.58 -10.27
N PRO A 88 -13.23 24.26 -11.05
CA PRO A 88 -13.40 24.78 -12.39
C PRO A 88 -13.77 26.27 -12.31
N GLY A 89 -12.82 27.14 -12.64
CA GLY A 89 -13.06 28.56 -12.83
C GLY A 89 -13.81 28.80 -14.13
N VAL A 90 -15.12 28.96 -14.02
CA VAL A 90 -15.97 29.63 -15.02
C VAL A 90 -15.38 31.02 -15.31
N GLY A 91 -15.13 31.27 -16.60
CA GLY A 91 -14.67 32.54 -17.16
C GLY A 91 -14.87 32.53 -18.67
N ALA A 92 -16.09 32.22 -19.10
CA ALA A 92 -16.56 32.51 -20.44
C ALA A 92 -17.13 33.93 -20.44
N ASP A 93 -16.27 34.91 -20.25
CA ASP A 93 -16.56 36.31 -20.52
C ASP A 93 -16.39 36.56 -22.02
N VAL A 94 -17.54 36.48 -22.69
CA VAL A 94 -17.80 37.06 -24.01
C VAL A 94 -17.52 38.57 -23.95
N HIS A 95 -16.47 38.99 -24.64
CA HIS A 95 -16.32 40.34 -25.19
C HIS A 95 -15.78 40.11 -26.62
N GLY A 96 -16.52 40.35 -27.69
CA GLY A 96 -17.18 41.62 -27.98
C GLY A 96 -16.17 42.56 -28.63
N SER A 97 -15.87 42.35 -29.91
CA SER A 97 -15.51 43.36 -30.93
C SER A 97 -15.38 42.69 -32.29
#